data_AF-A0A5T4K776-F1
#
_entry.id   AF-A0A5T4K776-F1
#
_cell.length_a   1.000
_cell.length_b   1.000
_cell.length_c   1.000
_cell.angle_alpha   90.00
_cell.angle_beta   90.00
_cell.angle_gamma   90.00
#
_symmetry.space_group_name_H-M   'P 1'
#
loop_
_entity.id
_entity.type
_entity.pdbx_description
1 polymer ?
#
loop_
_entity_poly.entity_id
_entity_poly.type
_entity_poly.pdbx_seq_one_letter_code
_entity_poly.pdbx_strand_id
1 'polypeptide(L)' 'MKTWYLVLLKPGKGKALKAKEKLESMGVITFYPLLHRKQMRKDRNNTMRAISQPLFPGYMFLCF' A
#
# COMPACT_ATOMS: atom_id res chain seq x y z
N MET A 1 13.64 13.57 17.93
CA MET A 1 13.45 12.10 17.91
C MET A 1 12.56 11.78 16.72
N LYS A 2 12.82 10.69 15.99
CA LYS A 2 11.92 10.26 14.90
C LYS A 2 10.69 9.58 15.49
N THR A 3 9.51 9.84 14.93
CA THR A 3 8.25 9.27 15.41
C THR A 3 7.43 8.72 14.25
N TRP A 4 6.68 7.64 14.52
CA TRP A 4 5.78 7.05 13.53
C TRP A 4 4.41 7.74 13.55
N TYR A 5 3.92 8.07 12.36
CA TYR A 5 2.60 8.63 12.12
C TYR A 5 1.82 7.74 11.16
N LEU A 6 0.52 7.64 11.36
CA LEU A 6 -0.40 6.99 10.44
C LEU A 6 -1.19 8.06 9.68
N VAL A 7 -1.15 8.02 8.35
CA VAL A 7 -1.85 9.00 7.50
C VAL A 7 -2.91 8.33 6.63
N LEU A 8 -4.02 9.03 6.43
CA LEU A 8 -5.06 8.65 5.47
C LEU A 8 -4.71 9.23 4.09
N LEU A 9 -4.69 8.38 3.07
CA LEU A 9 -4.42 8.73 1.69
C LEU A 9 -5.70 9.15 0.98
N LYS A 10 -5.56 10.06 0.02
CA LYS A 10 -6.66 10.38 -0.90
C LYS A 10 -7.03 9.13 -1.71
N PRO A 11 -8.33 8.84 -1.88
CA PRO A 11 -8.77 7.70 -2.68
C PRO A 11 -8.36 7.86 -4.16
N GLY A 12 -8.08 6.74 -4.82
CA GLY A 12 -7.75 6.69 -6.24
C GLY A 12 -6.69 5.65 -6.59
N LYS A 13 -6.82 5.03 -7.77
CA LYS A 13 -5.85 4.05 -8.26
C LYS A 13 -4.46 4.68 -8.38
N GLY A 14 -3.44 4.01 -7.84
CA GLY A 14 -2.04 4.42 -7.92
C GLY A 14 -1.64 5.62 -7.06
N LYS A 15 -2.57 6.28 -6.33
CA LYS A 15 -2.23 7.45 -5.51
C LYS A 15 -1.32 7.12 -4.33
N ALA A 16 -1.45 5.93 -3.74
CA ALA A 16 -0.58 5.47 -2.66
C ALA A 16 0.89 5.39 -3.10
N LEU A 17 1.14 4.83 -4.29
CA LEU A 17 2.51 4.68 -4.81
C LEU A 17 3.14 6.05 -5.12
N LYS A 18 2.38 6.94 -5.77
CA LYS A 18 2.83 8.32 -6.05
C LYS A 18 3.10 9.12 -4.77
N ALA A 19 2.27 8.96 -3.75
CA ALA A 19 2.46 9.61 -2.46
C ALA A 19 3.73 9.08 -1.76
N LYS A 20 3.93 7.76 -1.79
CA LYS A 20 5.15 7.11 -1.30
C LYS A 20 6.40 7.68 -1.97
N GLU A 21 6.48 7.63 -3.31
CA GLU A 21 7.63 8.11 -4.08
C GLU A 21 7.95 9.58 -3.78
N LYS A 22 6.91 10.43 -3.72
CA LYS A 22 7.08 11.84 -3.40
C LYS A 22 7.62 12.06 -1.99
N LEU A 23 7.07 11.37 -0.98
CA LEU A 23 7.52 11.51 0.41
C LEU A 23 8.94 10.98 0.59
N GLU A 24 9.28 9.86 -0.04
CA GLU A 24 10.65 9.32 -0.04
C GLU A 24 11.64 10.28 -0.71
N SER A 25 11.25 10.97 -1.79
CA SER A 25 12.08 12.01 -2.42
C SER A 25 12.33 13.23 -1.53
N MET A 26 11.47 13.46 -0.52
CA MET A 26 11.62 14.51 0.48
C MET A 26 12.40 14.04 1.74
N GLY A 27 12.93 12.80 1.72
CA GLY A 27 13.67 12.23 2.86
C GLY A 27 12.78 11.66 3.98
N VAL A 28 11.47 11.55 3.76
CA VAL A 28 10.55 10.93 4.72
C VAL A 28 10.58 9.41 4.55
N ILE A 29 10.77 8.68 5.64
CA ILE A 29 10.68 7.22 5.61
C ILE A 29 9.21 6.82 5.52
N THR A 30 8.86 5.98 4.56
CA THR A 30 7.49 5.51 4.37
C THR A 30 7.38 4.00 4.55
N PHE A 31 6.24 3.53 5.04
CA PHE A 31 5.92 2.11 5.10
C PHE A 31 4.48 1.85 4.66
N TYR A 32 4.34 1.03 3.62
CA TYR A 32 3.06 0.68 2.98
C TYR A 32 2.99 -0.84 2.78
N PRO A 33 2.59 -1.60 3.82
CA PRO A 33 2.64 -3.06 3.80
C PRO A 33 1.63 -3.65 2.80
N LEU A 34 2.09 -4.65 2.04
CA LEU A 34 1.28 -5.41 1.09
C LEU A 34 1.02 -6.82 1.62
N LEU A 35 -0.25 -7.20 1.67
CA LEU A 35 -0.69 -8.56 1.92
C LEU A 35 -0.69 -9.33 0.60
N HIS A 36 0.06 -10.43 0.58
CA HIS A 36 0.08 -11.38 -0.53
C HIS A 36 -0.85 -12.55 -0.19
N ARG A 37 -1.90 -12.76 -1.00
CA ARG A 37 -2.80 -13.91 -0.82
C ARG A 37 -3.17 -14.56 -2.14
N LYS A 38 -3.58 -15.82 -2.06
CA LYS A 38 -4.20 -16.51 -3.19
C LYS A 38 -5.69 -16.16 -3.20
N GLN A 39 -6.20 -15.74 -4.35
CA GLN A 39 -7.61 -15.47 -4.58
C GLN A 39 -8.09 -16.30 -5.78
N MET A 40 -9.29 -16.85 -5.69
CA MET A 40 -9.92 -17.57 -6.80
C MET A 40 -10.17 -16.61 -7.97
N ARG A 41 -9.82 -17.03 -9.17
CA ARG A 41 -10.07 -16.26 -10.39
C ARG A 41 -11.57 -16.27 -10.71
N LYS A 42 -12.12 -15.09 -10.99
CA LYS A 42 -13.51 -14.95 -11.48
C LYS A 42 -13.64 -15.32 -12.97
N ASP A 43 -12.55 -15.19 -13.72
CA ASP A 43 -12.45 -15.42 -15.17
C ASP A 43 -12.20 -16.89 -15.56
N ARG A 44 -11.58 -17.67 -14.67
CA ARG A 44 -11.33 -19.11 -14.87
C ARG A 44 -11.71 -19.88 -13.62
N ASN A 45 -12.83 -20.58 -13.70
CA ASN A 45 -13.29 -21.47 -12.63
C ASN A 45 -12.16 -22.42 -12.22
N ASN A 46 -12.02 -22.62 -10.91
CA ASN A 46 -11.06 -23.51 -10.28
C ASN A 46 -9.56 -23.15 -10.42
N THR A 47 -9.23 -21.92 -10.81
CA THR A 47 -7.82 -21.47 -10.81
C THR A 47 -7.56 -20.39 -9.77
N MET A 48 -6.40 -20.46 -9.11
CA MET A 48 -5.97 -19.49 -8.11
C MET A 48 -5.03 -18.45 -8.75
N ARG A 49 -5.12 -17.20 -8.27
CA ARG A 49 -4.25 -16.08 -8.63
C ARG A 49 -3.59 -15.54 -7.37
N ALA A 50 -2.29 -15.27 -7.43
CA ALA A 50 -1.65 -14.44 -6.42
C ALA A 50 -2.11 -12.98 -6.59
N ILE A 51 -2.54 -12.36 -5.50
CA ILE A 51 -2.84 -10.93 -5.44
C ILE A 51 -1.99 -10.27 -4.36
N SER A 52 -1.51 -9.08 -4.67
CA SER A 52 -0.94 -8.16 -3.69
C SER A 52 -1.95 -7.04 -3.46
N GLN A 53 -2.37 -6.86 -2.22
CA GLN A 53 -3.28 -5.79 -1.83
C GLN A 53 -2.72 -5.06 -0.61
N PRO A 54 -3.08 -3.79 -0.37
CA PRO A 54 -2.67 -3.09 0.84
C PRO A 54 -3.17 -3.84 2.08
N LEU A 55 -2.31 -4.02 3.08
CA LEU A 55 -2.71 -4.60 4.36
C LEU A 55 -3.67 -3.67 5.10
N PHE A 56 -3.43 -2.36 5.01
CA PHE A 56 -4.31 -1.31 5.54
C PHE A 56 -4.78 -0.41 4.39
N PRO A 57 -5.92 -0.71 3.75
CA PRO A 57 -6.41 0.05 2.61
C PRO A 57 -6.57 1.54 2.93
N GLY A 58 -5.94 2.39 2.12
CA GLY A 58 -6.02 3.85 2.27
C GLY A 58 -5.08 4.44 3.32
N TYR A 59 -4.31 3.64 4.05
CA TYR A 59 -3.38 4.14 5.07
C TYR A 59 -1.91 3.94 4.70
N MET A 60 -1.06 4.83 5.19
CA MET A 60 0.40 4.72 5.08
C MET A 60 1.06 5.17 6.38
N PHE A 61 2.16 4.51 6.75
CA PHE A 61 2.97 4.90 7.90
C PHE A 61 4.12 5.79 7.44
N LEU A 62 4.40 6.85 8.19
CA LEU A 62 5.49 7.79 7.94
C LEU A 62 6.38 7.88 9.18
N CYS A 63 7.69 8.06 9.00
CA CYS A 63 8.65 8.28 10.07
C CYS A 63 9.58 9.44 9.71
N PHE A 64 9.53 10.49 10.51
CA PHE A 64 10.35 11.69 10.41
C PHE A 64 10.52 12.33 11.79
#